data_AF-A0A9P4U6N2-F1
#
_entry.id   AF-A0A9P4U6N2-F1
#
_cell.length_a   1.000
_cell.length_b   1.000
_cell.length_c   1.000
_cell.angle_alpha   90.00
_cell.angle_beta   90.00
_cell.angle_gamma   90.00
#
_symmetry.space_group_name_H-M   'P 1'
#
loop_
_entity.id
_entity.type
_entity.pdbx_description
1 polymer ?
#
loop_
_entity_poly.entity_id
_entity_poly.type
_entity_poly.pdbx_seq_one_letter_code
_entity_poly.pdbx_strand_id
1 'polypeptide(L)'
;MAEDTLEQAISAAAPERVRTVLLNIVSQSDAARGLASAELLAPPTSTNNGRLPSTKRKRDSQATIRFLVCNQCNQEFDTTKNGPQSCKWHSGSSLCCTI
;
A
#
# COMPACT_ATOMS: atom_id res chain seq x y z
N MET A 1 26.73 1.33 -21.75
CA MET A 1 25.53 2.08 -21.38
C MET A 1 24.33 1.23 -21.78
N ALA A 2 23.75 0.51 -20.83
CA ALA A 2 22.61 -0.39 -21.03
C ALA A 2 21.67 -0.44 -19.81
N GLU A 3 21.90 0.40 -18.78
CA GLU A 3 21.00 0.50 -17.62
C GLU A 3 19.75 1.33 -17.95
N ASP A 4 19.80 2.20 -18.95
CA ASP A 4 18.68 3.08 -19.32
C ASP A 4 17.47 2.35 -19.93
N THR A 5 17.63 1.13 -20.45
CA THR A 5 16.52 0.49 -21.19
C THR A 5 15.44 -0.09 -20.29
N LEU A 6 15.82 -0.59 -19.10
CA LEU A 6 14.85 -1.23 -18.21
C LEU A 6 14.01 -0.21 -17.46
N GLU A 7 14.63 0.84 -16.92
CA GLU A 7 13.92 1.92 -16.22
C GLU A 7 12.92 2.61 -17.15
N GLN A 8 13.34 2.93 -18.38
CA GLN A 8 12.46 3.49 -19.38
C GLN A 8 11.29 2.56 -19.72
N ALA A 9 11.55 1.25 -19.85
CA ALA A 9 10.49 0.28 -20.12
C ALA A 9 9.49 0.18 -18.97
N ILE A 10 9.96 0.26 -17.71
CA ILE A 10 9.09 0.25 -16.53
C ILE A 10 8.25 1.54 -16.48
N SER A 11 8.86 2.70 -16.71
CA SER A 11 8.15 4.00 -16.70
C SER A 11 7.15 4.15 -17.85
N ALA A 12 7.44 3.58 -19.02
CA ALA A 12 6.55 3.64 -20.18
C ALA A 12 5.44 2.57 -20.16
N ALA A 13 5.59 1.52 -19.36
CA ALA A 13 4.61 0.43 -19.30
C ALA A 13 3.29 0.86 -18.66
N ALA A 14 2.19 0.28 -19.14
CA ALA A 14 0.88 0.44 -18.49
C ALA A 14 0.92 -0.11 -17.04
N PRO A 15 0.20 0.49 -16.09
CA PRO A 15 0.20 0.06 -14.68
C PRO A 15 -0.13 -1.43 -14.49
N GLU A 16 -1.05 -1.96 -15.29
CA GLU A 16 -1.50 -3.35 -15.28
C GLU A 16 -0.34 -4.28 -15.66
N ARG A 17 0.46 -3.88 -16.66
CA ARG A 17 1.64 -4.63 -17.06
C ARG A 17 2.67 -4.67 -15.94
N VAL A 18 2.93 -3.53 -15.30
CA VAL A 18 3.89 -3.44 -14.18
C VAL A 18 3.43 -4.31 -13.00
N ARG A 19 2.14 -4.28 -12.65
CA ARG A 19 1.56 -5.14 -11.61
C ARG A 19 1.75 -6.62 -11.94
N THR A 20 1.46 -7.05 -13.17
CA THR A 20 1.65 -8.44 -13.58
C THR A 20 3.12 -8.86 -13.50
N VAL A 21 4.04 -8.02 -13.98
CA VAL A 21 5.47 -8.30 -13.92
C VAL A 21 5.95 -8.40 -12.47
N LEU A 22 5.56 -7.47 -11.60
CA LEU A 22 5.92 -7.48 -10.18
C LEU A 22 5.39 -8.72 -9.47
N LEU A 23 4.14 -9.12 -9.71
CA LEU A 23 3.58 -10.36 -9.17
C LEU A 23 4.37 -11.59 -9.61
N ASN A 24 4.81 -11.62 -10.87
CA ASN A 24 5.63 -12.71 -11.39
C ASN A 24 7.04 -12.74 -10.80
N ILE A 25 7.64 -11.58 -10.51
CA ILE A 25 8.95 -11.49 -9.84
C ILE A 25 8.85 -11.97 -8.39
N VAL A 26 7.81 -11.53 -7.67
CA VAL A 26 7.56 -11.90 -6.26
C VAL A 26 7.20 -13.38 -6.08
N SER A 27 6.65 -14.04 -7.11
CA SER A 27 6.42 -15.48 -7.08
C SER A 27 7.70 -16.31 -7.27
N GLN A 28 8.75 -15.73 -7.87
CA GLN A 28 10.00 -16.41 -8.21
C GLN A 28 11.16 -16.11 -7.24
N SER A 29 11.09 -15.03 -6.45
CA SER A 29 12.17 -14.60 -5.57
C SER A 29 11.67 -14.16 -4.19
N ASP A 30 12.15 -14.83 -3.14
CA ASP A 30 11.86 -14.46 -1.76
C ASP A 30 12.47 -13.11 -1.38
N ALA A 31 13.63 -12.76 -1.93
CA ALA A 31 14.24 -11.45 -1.75
C ALA A 31 13.34 -10.35 -2.33
N ALA A 32 12.80 -10.55 -3.54
CA ALA A 32 11.86 -9.62 -4.15
C ALA A 32 10.55 -9.54 -3.36
N ARG A 33 10.07 -10.66 -2.83
CA ARG A 33 8.91 -10.69 -1.93
C ARG A 33 9.13 -9.88 -0.67
N GLY A 34 10.30 -10.00 -0.04
CA GLY A 34 10.67 -9.23 1.14
C GLY A 34 10.66 -7.73 0.87
N LEU A 35 11.28 -7.30 -0.23
CA LEU A 35 11.30 -5.89 -0.65
C LEU A 35 9.89 -5.35 -0.96
N ALA A 36 9.12 -6.08 -1.78
CA ALA A 36 7.77 -5.67 -2.13
C ALA A 36 6.85 -5.61 -0.88
N SER A 37 7.01 -6.55 0.05
CA SER A 37 6.26 -6.57 1.30
C SER A 37 6.60 -5.38 2.19
N ALA A 38 7.88 -5.03 2.31
CA ALA A 38 8.33 -3.89 3.12
C ALA A 38 7.80 -2.55 2.59
N GLU A 39 7.68 -2.41 1.27
CA GLU A 39 7.21 -1.17 0.65
C GLU A 39 5.67 -1.08 0.58
N LEU A 40 4.98 -2.16 0.19
CA LEU A 40 3.55 -2.12 -0.13
C LEU A 40 2.62 -2.51 1.02
N LEU A 41 3.13 -3.17 2.06
CA LEU A 41 2.33 -3.57 3.22
C LEU A 41 2.57 -2.61 4.38
N ALA A 42 1.49 -2.32 5.11
CA ALA A 42 1.58 -1.59 6.35
C ALA A 42 2.32 -2.46 7.39
N PRO A 43 3.18 -1.86 8.23
CA PRO A 43 3.83 -2.59 9.30
C PRO A 43 2.77 -3.21 10.22
N PRO A 44 3.01 -4.41 10.76
CA PRO A 44 2.08 -5.05 11.67
C PRO A 44 1.84 -4.10 12.84
N THR A 45 0.60 -3.65 13.03
CA THR A 45 0.23 -2.80 14.16
C THR A 45 0.36 -3.62 15.44
N SER A 46 1.52 -3.56 16.11
CA SER A 46 1.65 -3.99 17.49
C SER A 46 0.91 -3.01 18.38
N THR A 47 -0.42 -3.11 18.43
CA THR A 47 -1.22 -2.45 19.47
C THR A 47 -0.92 -3.14 20.79
N ASN A 48 0.16 -2.74 21.43
CA ASN A 48 0.43 -3.06 22.82
C ASN A 48 -0.11 -1.90 23.65
N ASN A 49 -1.41 -1.90 23.91
CA ASN A 49 -2.01 -1.12 25.00
C ASN A 49 -3.13 -1.95 25.61
N GLY A 50 -2.95 -2.26 26.89
CA GLY A 50 -3.65 -3.33 27.58
C GLY A 50 -5.15 -3.13 27.78
N ARG A 51 -5.76 -4.29 28.11
CA ARG A 51 -7.03 -4.59 28.79
C ARG A 51 -8.04 -5.41 27.96
N LEU A 52 -8.30 -6.57 28.57
CA LEU A 52 -9.41 -7.53 28.47
C LEU A 52 -9.20 -8.76 27.54
N PRO A 53 -9.38 -9.99 28.07
CA PRO A 53 -9.37 -11.19 27.26
C PRO A 53 -10.74 -11.31 26.57
N SER A 54 -10.86 -10.76 25.37
CA SER A 54 -12.01 -11.04 24.51
C SER A 54 -11.69 -12.22 23.61
N THR A 55 -12.38 -13.33 23.85
CA THR A 55 -12.39 -14.54 23.04
C THR A 55 -13.06 -14.29 21.69
N LYS A 56 -12.38 -13.60 20.77
CA LYS A 56 -12.76 -13.57 19.36
C LYS A 56 -11.55 -13.80 18.50
N ARG A 57 -11.52 -15.02 17.95
CA ARG A 57 -10.76 -15.54 16.81
C ARG A 57 -9.68 -14.58 16.32
N LYS A 58 -8.43 -14.96 16.61
CA LYS A 58 -7.19 -14.49 16.00
C LYS A 58 -7.43 -14.25 14.51
N ARG A 59 -7.82 -13.02 14.14
CA ARG A 59 -7.76 -12.58 12.75
C ARG A 59 -6.27 -12.42 12.55
N ASP A 60 -5.68 -13.46 11.98
CA ASP A 60 -4.30 -13.51 11.56
C ASP A 60 -3.90 -12.12 11.07
N SER A 61 -2.76 -11.63 11.53
CA SER A 61 -2.21 -10.30 11.29
C SER A 61 -2.22 -10.00 9.79
N GLN A 62 -3.37 -9.59 9.28
CA GLN A 62 -3.61 -9.47 7.85
C GLN A 62 -2.90 -8.18 7.46
N ALA A 63 -1.69 -8.35 6.92
CA ALA A 63 -0.85 -7.27 6.45
C ALA A 63 -1.75 -6.34 5.63
N THR A 64 -1.98 -5.14 6.17
CA THR A 64 -2.95 -4.20 5.62
C THR A 64 -2.26 -3.48 4.45
N ILE A 65 -2.97 -3.23 3.36
CA ILE A 65 -2.39 -2.53 2.21
C ILE A 65 -1.98 -1.11 2.65
N ARG A 66 -0.73 -0.72 2.38
CA ARG A 66 -0.18 0.57 2.82
C ARG A 66 -0.72 1.75 2.02
N PHE A 67 -0.81 1.59 0.70
CA PHE A 67 -1.25 2.67 -0.19
C PHE A 67 -2.57 2.31 -0.84
N LEU A 68 -3.57 3.18 -0.66
CA LEU A 68 -4.89 3.06 -1.28
C LEU A 68 -5.20 4.31 -2.08
N VAL A 69 -6.10 4.19 -3.05
CA VAL A 69 -6.57 5.32 -3.87
C VAL A 69 -7.94 5.76 -3.37
N CYS A 70 -8.14 7.06 -3.20
CA CYS A 70 -9.44 7.62 -2.85
C CYS A 70 -10.38 7.59 -4.07
N ASN A 71 -11.56 6.97 -3.94
CA ASN A 71 -12.53 6.84 -5.02
C ASN A 71 -13.08 8.18 -5.56
N GLN A 72 -12.92 9.29 -4.84
CA GLN A 72 -13.48 10.60 -5.22
C GLN A 72 -12.45 11.48 -5.93
N CYS A 73 -11.25 11.61 -5.37
CA CYS A 73 -10.20 12.45 -5.96
C CYS A 73 -9.18 11.66 -6.78
N ASN A 74 -9.23 10.34 -6.76
CA ASN A 74 -8.25 9.44 -7.40
C ASN A 74 -6.79 9.67 -6.97
N GLN A 75 -6.58 10.24 -5.79
CA GLN A 75 -5.26 10.42 -5.20
C GLN A 75 -4.90 9.25 -4.29
N GLU A 76 -3.64 8.86 -4.29
CA GLU A 76 -3.08 7.85 -3.40
C GLU A 76 -2.87 8.43 -1.99
N PHE A 77 -3.10 7.61 -0.96
CA PHE A 77 -2.82 7.96 0.42
C PHE A 77 -2.22 6.78 1.20
N ASP A 78 -1.36 7.09 2.17
CA ASP A 78 -0.74 6.13 3.09
C ASP A 78 -1.70 5.82 4.26
N THR A 79 -2.17 4.58 4.35
CA THR A 79 -3.10 4.10 5.38
C THR A 79 -2.51 4.13 6.78
N THR A 80 -1.19 4.19 6.92
CA THR A 80 -0.51 4.30 8.22
C THR A 80 -0.50 5.73 8.76
N LYS A 81 -0.65 6.72 7.89
CA LYS A 81 -0.67 8.15 8.22
C LYS A 81 -2.09 8.73 8.20
N ASN A 82 -2.98 8.15 7.40
CA ASN A 82 -4.34 8.60 7.22
C ASN A 82 -5.24 8.07 8.36
N GLY A 83 -5.28 8.80 9.48
CA GLY A 83 -6.17 8.48 10.60
C GLY A 83 -7.65 8.62 10.23
N PRO A 84 -8.58 8.17 11.09
CA PRO A 84 -10.02 8.16 10.81
C PRO A 84 -10.64 9.55 10.53
N GLN A 85 -9.92 10.64 10.83
CA GLN A 85 -10.33 12.02 10.57
C GLN A 85 -9.50 12.72 9.48
N SER A 86 -8.51 12.03 8.90
CA SER A 86 -7.62 12.58 7.89
C SER A 86 -8.26 12.58 6.50
N CYS A 87 -9.23 11.69 6.26
CA CYS A 87 -10.15 11.80 5.13
C CYS A 87 -11.23 12.85 5.45
N LYS A 88 -10.99 14.11 5.08
CA LYS A 88 -12.00 15.17 5.15
C LYS A 88 -12.74 15.24 3.84
N TRP A 89 -14.02 14.90 3.89
CA TRP A 89 -14.95 15.05 2.78
C TRP A 89 -15.14 16.55 2.49
N HIS A 90 -14.66 17.01 1.33
CA HIS A 90 -14.89 18.39 0.90
C HIS A 90 -16.05 18.44 -0.10
N SER A 91 -17.09 19.23 0.19
CA SER A 91 -18.18 19.53 -0.74
C SER A 91 -17.70 20.47 -1.85
N GLY A 92 -16.94 19.94 -2.81
CA GLY A 92 -16.59 20.64 -4.07
C GLY A 92 -15.15 21.11 -4.22
N SER A 93 -14.22 20.78 -3.32
CA SER A 93 -12.79 21.11 -3.50
C SER A 93 -11.96 19.84 -3.75
N SER A 94 -11.09 19.89 -4.76
CA SER A 94 -10.23 18.80 -5.26
C SER A 94 -9.06 18.38 -4.33
N LEU A 95 -9.06 18.81 -3.07
CA LEU A 95 -8.01 18.58 -2.08
C LEU A 95 -8.50 17.61 -0.99
N CYS A 96 -8.74 16.36 -1.36
CA CYS A 96 -9.42 15.37 -0.52
C CYS A 96 -8.48 14.50 0.35
N CYS A 97 -7.16 14.53 0.15
CA CYS A 97 -6.24 13.60 0.82
C CYS A 97 -4.88 14.20 1.24
N THR A 98 -4.79 15.51 1.44
CA THR A 98 -3.58 16.15 1.99
C THR A 98 -3.63 16.19 3.50
N ILE A 99 -2.64 15.54 4.14
CA ILE A 99 -2.20 15.84 5.51
C ILE A 99 -1.15 16.94 5.42
#